data_AF-A0AAW5JVU3-F1
#
_entry.id   AF-A0AAW5JVU3-F1
#
_cell.length_a   1.000
_cell.length_b   1.000
_cell.length_c   1.000
_cell.angle_alpha   90.00
_cell.angle_beta   90.00
_cell.angle_gamma   90.00
#
_symmetry.space_group_name_H-M   'P 1'
#
loop_
_entity.id
_entity.type
_entity.pdbx_description
1 polymer ?
#
loop_
_entity_poly.entity_id
_entity_poly.type
_entity_poly.pdbx_seq_one_letter_code
_entity_poly.pdbx_strand_id
1 'polypeptide(L)'
;MNISDTIQPFDVELEFWSDDDTALLCIRHNKLTKEHWKHVYDEYKESSPKSEPDERYIFSEYHKDKNEVVYWLDLDNDSYYVTKSLGCERLDSMVRSIALAGR
;
A
#
# COMPACT_ATOMS: atom_id res chain seq x y z
N MET A 1 -2.70 19.58 -5.59
CA MET A 1 -3.63 18.44 -5.40
C MET A 1 -2.83 17.37 -4.68
N ASN A 2 -3.28 16.88 -3.53
CA ASN A 2 -2.54 15.83 -2.83
C ASN A 2 -2.78 14.50 -3.56
N ILE A 3 -1.77 13.66 -3.78
CA ILE A 3 -1.96 12.41 -4.53
C ILE A 3 -2.95 11.47 -3.82
N SER A 4 -3.04 11.57 -2.50
CA SER A 4 -4.05 10.88 -1.69
C SER A 4 -5.48 11.20 -2.12
N ASP A 5 -5.68 12.33 -2.80
CA ASP A 5 -6.97 12.74 -3.35
C ASP A 5 -7.32 12.01 -4.64
N THR A 6 -6.33 11.41 -5.31
CA THR A 6 -6.51 10.67 -6.57
C THR A 6 -6.87 9.21 -6.33
N ILE A 7 -6.49 8.63 -5.20
CA ILE A 7 -6.87 7.28 -4.80
C ILE A 7 -8.25 7.33 -4.18
N GLN A 8 -9.16 6.56 -4.75
CA GLN A 8 -10.53 6.44 -4.28
C GLN A 8 -10.70 5.15 -3.46
N PRO A 9 -11.75 5.05 -2.63
CA PRO A 9 -12.00 3.85 -1.85
C PRO A 9 -12.12 2.57 -2.69
N PHE A 10 -12.61 2.65 -3.93
CA PHE A 10 -12.72 1.50 -4.83
C PHE A 10 -11.38 1.06 -5.43
N ASP A 11 -10.32 1.87 -5.30
CA ASP A 11 -8.97 1.48 -5.68
C ASP A 11 -8.31 0.62 -4.59
N VAL A 12 -8.91 0.50 -3.41
CA VAL A 12 -8.40 -0.29 -2.28
C VAL A 12 -9.29 -1.49 -2.05
N GLU A 13 -8.72 -2.68 -2.17
CA GLU A 13 -9.43 -3.95 -2.06
C GLU A 13 -8.87 -4.74 -0.86
N LEU A 14 -9.75 -5.31 -0.03
CA LEU A 14 -9.36 -6.23 1.05
C LEU A 14 -9.05 -7.58 0.40
N GLU A 15 -7.82 -8.05 0.53
CA GLU A 15 -7.37 -9.33 -0.03
C GLU A 15 -7.75 -10.49 0.89
N PHE A 16 -7.30 -10.45 2.15
CA PHE A 16 -7.62 -11.44 3.17
C PHE A 16 -7.16 -11.01 4.58
N TRP A 17 -7.55 -11.79 5.59
CA TRP A 17 -7.08 -11.67 6.97
C TRP A 17 -5.85 -12.56 7.19
N SER A 18 -4.71 -11.97 7.61
CA SER A 18 -3.55 -12.76 8.01
C SER A 18 -3.71 -13.32 9.43
N ASP A 19 -4.37 -12.56 10.32
CA ASP A 19 -4.80 -12.96 11.66
C ASP A 19 -5.98 -12.10 12.17
N ASP A 20 -6.41 -12.30 13.42
CA ASP A 20 -7.53 -11.56 14.02
C ASP A 20 -7.28 -10.04 14.12
N ASP A 21 -6.02 -9.62 14.12
CA ASP A 21 -5.55 -8.27 14.42
C ASP A 21 -5.00 -7.53 13.18
N THR A 22 -4.74 -8.23 12.08
CA THR A 22 -4.08 -7.69 10.89
C THR A 22 -4.90 -7.91 9.62
N ALA A 23 -5.24 -6.82 8.93
CA ALA A 23 -5.90 -6.87 7.61
C ALA A 23 -4.87 -6.64 6.51
N LEU A 24 -4.86 -7.47 5.46
CA LEU A 24 -4.09 -7.22 4.26
C LEU A 24 -4.97 -6.62 3.17
N LEU A 25 -4.58 -5.46 2.64
CA LEU A 25 -5.26 -4.77 1.55
C LEU A 25 -4.29 -4.49 0.41
N CYS A 26 -4.80 -4.50 -0.83
CA CYS A 26 -4.07 -4.03 -2.00
C CYS A 26 -4.64 -2.68 -2.47
N ILE A 27 -3.75 -1.81 -2.94
CA ILE A 27 -4.09 -0.50 -3.51
C ILE A 27 -3.73 -0.53 -4.98
N ARG A 28 -4.74 -0.57 -5.84
CA ARG A 28 -4.57 -0.60 -7.29
C ARG A 28 -4.22 0.78 -7.82
N HIS A 29 -3.25 0.79 -8.71
CA HIS A 29 -2.83 2.00 -9.39
C HIS A 29 -3.67 2.35 -10.61
N ASN A 30 -4.08 3.61 -10.69
CA ASN A 30 -4.41 4.26 -11.95
C ASN A 30 -3.17 4.95 -12.55
N LYS A 31 -3.26 5.41 -13.81
CA LYS A 31 -2.14 6.04 -14.53
C LYS A 31 -1.48 7.19 -13.75
N LEU A 32 -2.29 8.05 -13.10
CA LEU A 32 -1.78 9.20 -12.36
C LEU A 32 -1.03 8.78 -11.09
N THR A 33 -1.60 7.85 -10.33
CA THR A 33 -0.97 7.33 -9.11
C THR A 33 0.32 6.57 -9.41
N LYS A 34 0.38 5.84 -10.54
CA LYS A 34 1.59 5.14 -10.98
C LYS A 34 2.72 6.12 -11.29
N GLU A 35 2.44 7.20 -12.01
CA GLU A 35 3.43 8.24 -12.29
C GLU A 35 3.92 8.91 -11.00
N HIS A 36 3.03 9.13 -10.04
CA HIS A 36 3.41 9.73 -8.77
C HIS A 36 4.31 8.83 -7.93
N TRP A 37 4.01 7.53 -7.83
CA TRP A 37 4.80 6.58 -7.04
C TRP A 37 6.01 6.03 -7.78
N LYS A 38 6.26 6.48 -9.01
CA LYS A 38 7.45 6.13 -9.79
C LYS A 38 8.74 6.31 -8.99
N HIS A 39 8.85 7.37 -8.19
CA HIS A 39 10.03 7.61 -7.35
C HIS A 39 10.28 6.49 -6.33
N VAL A 40 9.23 5.90 -5.75
CA VAL A 40 9.33 4.77 -4.81
C VAL A 40 9.91 3.53 -5.51
N TYR A 41 9.43 3.25 -6.72
CA TYR A 41 9.93 2.13 -7.53
C TYR A 41 11.35 2.38 -8.05
N ASP A 42 11.69 3.62 -8.38
CA ASP A 42 13.03 4.01 -8.82
C ASP A 42 14.04 3.91 -7.66
N GLU A 43 13.70 4.41 -6.46
CA GLU A 43 14.51 4.26 -5.24
C GLU A 43 14.74 2.78 -4.89
N TYR A 44 13.71 1.95 -5.04
CA TYR A 44 13.85 0.51 -4.89
C TYR A 44 14.80 -0.10 -5.93
N LYS A 45 14.65 0.24 -7.22
CA LYS A 45 15.52 -0.28 -8.30
C LYS A 45 16.99 0.14 -8.13
N GLU A 46 17.25 1.32 -7.59
CA GLU A 46 18.60 1.79 -7.27
C GLU A 46 19.20 1.05 -6.07
N SER A 47 18.39 0.69 -5.08
CA SER A 47 18.84 0.02 -3.85
C SER A 47 18.91 -1.51 -3.95
N SER A 48 18.14 -2.13 -4.84
CA SER A 48 18.10 -3.59 -5.03
C SER A 48 17.92 -3.98 -6.51
N PRO A 49 18.91 -4.61 -7.15
CA PRO A 49 18.83 -4.97 -8.58
C PRO A 49 18.24 -6.36 -8.87
N LYS A 50 17.75 -7.11 -7.88
CA LYS A 50 17.50 -8.57 -8.05
C LYS A 50 16.03 -9.00 -8.23
N SER A 51 15.06 -8.22 -7.78
CA SER A 51 13.63 -8.57 -7.86
C SER A 51 12.83 -7.40 -8.42
N GLU A 52 11.85 -7.66 -9.28
CA GLU A 52 10.96 -6.61 -9.80
C GLU A 52 9.63 -6.63 -9.04
N PRO A 53 9.21 -5.51 -8.42
CA PRO A 53 7.91 -5.45 -7.76
C PRO A 53 6.78 -5.35 -8.78
N ASP A 54 5.59 -5.83 -8.43
CA ASP A 54 4.40 -5.60 -9.23
C ASP A 54 3.95 -4.13 -9.13
N GLU A 55 4.40 -3.29 -10.06
CA GLU A 55 4.07 -1.85 -10.11
C GLU A 55 2.58 -1.54 -10.35
N ARG A 56 1.69 -2.54 -10.44
CA ARG A 56 0.23 -2.34 -10.52
C ARG A 56 -0.39 -2.10 -9.15
N TYR A 57 0.28 -2.52 -8.08
CA TYR A 57 -0.24 -2.46 -6.73
C TYR A 57 0.79 -1.95 -5.74
N ILE A 58 0.30 -1.32 -4.68
CA ILE A 58 1.01 -1.27 -3.41
C ILE A 58 0.18 -2.02 -2.39
N PHE A 59 0.85 -2.85 -1.62
CA PHE A 59 0.22 -3.58 -0.55
C PHE A 59 0.24 -2.76 0.73
N SER A 60 -0.80 -2.95 1.53
CA SER A 60 -0.92 -2.31 2.82
C SER A 60 -1.42 -3.29 3.87
N GLU A 61 -0.92 -3.13 5.09
CA GLU A 61 -1.35 -3.88 6.26
C GLU A 61 -1.93 -2.91 7.28
N TYR A 62 -3.12 -3.21 7.78
CA TYR A 62 -3.69 -2.52 8.92
C TYR A 62 -3.55 -3.36 10.18
N HIS A 63 -2.68 -2.91 11.09
CA HIS A 63 -2.48 -3.50 12.41
C HIS A 63 -3.43 -2.83 13.42
N LYS A 64 -4.50 -3.55 13.81
CA LYS A 64 -5.56 -3.02 14.67
C LYS A 64 -5.10 -2.76 16.09
N ASP A 65 -4.21 -3.60 16.61
CA ASP A 65 -3.65 -3.53 17.95
C ASP A 65 -2.89 -2.21 18.18
N LYS A 66 -2.10 -1.80 17.19
CA LYS A 66 -1.29 -0.58 17.18
C LYS A 66 -2.02 0.59 16.56
N ASN A 67 -3.14 0.34 15.90
CA ASN A 67 -3.83 1.31 15.08
C ASN A 67 -2.84 1.95 14.08
N GLU A 68 -2.13 1.13 13.31
CA GLU A 68 -1.07 1.53 12.37
C GLU A 68 -1.32 0.95 10.97
N VAL A 69 -1.00 1.73 9.93
CA VAL A 69 -1.01 1.26 8.54
C VAL A 69 0.41 1.23 8.01
N VAL A 70 0.80 0.08 7.44
CA VAL A 70 2.11 -0.16 6.86
C VAL A 70 1.94 -0.38 5.35
N TYR A 71 2.88 0.09 4.54
CA TYR A 71 2.86 -0.05 3.08
C TYR A 71 4.12 -0.78 2.60
N TRP A 72 3.96 -1.67 1.64
CA TRP A 72 5.07 -2.43 1.07
C TRP A 72 4.88 -2.78 -0.41
N LEU A 73 5.99 -3.03 -1.09
CA LEU A 73 6.04 -3.59 -2.43
C LEU A 73 6.25 -5.10 -2.33
N ASP A 74 5.42 -5.87 -3.02
CA ASP A 74 5.57 -7.31 -3.13
C ASP A 74 6.72 -7.67 -4.05
N LEU A 75 7.66 -8.46 -3.54
CA LEU A 75 8.79 -9.00 -4.27
C LEU A 75 8.65 -10.52 -4.26
N ASP A 76 9.06 -11.19 -5.33
CA ASP A 76 8.87 -12.65 -5.52
C ASP A 76 9.11 -13.53 -4.27
N ASN A 77 10.04 -13.15 -3.39
CA ASN A 77 10.33 -13.86 -2.14
C ASN A 77 10.56 -12.92 -0.93
N ASP A 78 10.16 -11.66 -1.01
CA ASP A 78 10.43 -10.66 0.04
C ASP A 78 9.43 -9.50 0.01
N SER A 79 9.51 -8.59 0.98
CA SER A 79 8.69 -7.38 1.02
C SER A 79 9.56 -6.15 1.26
N TYR A 80 9.35 -5.10 0.46
CA TYR A 80 10.05 -3.83 0.64
C TYR A 80 9.15 -2.75 1.23
N TYR A 81 9.39 -2.38 2.49
CA TYR A 81 8.56 -1.43 3.22
C TYR A 81 8.80 0.02 2.79
N VAL A 82 7.71 0.69 2.42
CA VAL A 82 7.69 2.04 1.82
C VAL A 82 6.78 3.00 2.59
N THR A 83 6.38 2.64 3.81
CA THR A 83 5.46 3.43 4.66
C THR A 83 5.88 4.88 4.80
N LYS A 84 7.17 5.18 4.95
CA LYS A 84 7.66 6.56 5.10
C LYS A 84 7.55 7.39 3.82
N SER A 85 7.60 6.75 2.66
CA SER A 85 7.54 7.41 1.35
C SER A 85 6.10 7.65 0.87
N LEU A 86 5.13 6.90 1.42
CA LEU A 86 3.74 6.92 0.98
C LEU A 86 2.75 7.40 2.04
N GLY A 87 3.00 7.07 3.30
CA GLY A 87 2.05 7.22 4.40
C GLY A 87 1.54 8.65 4.51
N CYS A 88 0.22 8.78 4.50
CA CYS A 88 -0.45 10.04 4.76
C CYS A 88 -1.80 9.79 5.40
N GLU A 89 -2.23 10.71 6.26
CA GLU A 89 -3.42 10.56 7.11
C GLU A 89 -4.68 10.17 6.33
N ARG A 90 -4.88 10.73 5.12
CA ARG A 90 -6.03 10.41 4.28
C ARG A 90 -6.00 8.96 3.77
N LEU A 91 -4.85 8.48 3.28
CA LEU A 91 -4.72 7.11 2.77
C LEU A 91 -4.83 6.11 3.92
N ASP A 92 -4.19 6.40 5.06
CA ASP A 92 -4.29 5.59 6.27
C ASP A 92 -5.75 5.45 6.73
N SER A 93 -6.49 6.57 6.75
CA SER A 93 -7.91 6.57 7.13
C SER A 93 -8.76 5.72 6.20
N MET A 94 -8.47 5.73 4.90
CA MET A 94 -9.19 4.94 3.91
C MET A 94 -8.94 3.44 4.08
N VAL A 95 -7.67 3.04 4.23
CA VAL A 95 -7.26 1.65 4.49
C VAL A 95 -7.93 1.12 5.75
N ARG A 96 -7.89 1.88 6.85
CA ARG A 96 -8.58 1.53 8.11
C ARG A 96 -10.07 1.33 7.92
N SER A 97 -10.72 2.25 7.19
CA SER A 97 -12.17 2.21 7.00
C SER A 97 -12.60 0.96 6.25
N ILE A 98 -11.87 0.59 5.21
CA ILE A 98 -12.16 -0.60 4.40
C ILE A 98 -11.88 -1.88 5.19
N ALA A 99 -10.75 -1.95 5.89
CA ALA A 99 -10.42 -3.09 6.73
C ALA A 99 -11.44 -3.35 7.85
N LEU A 100 -11.99 -2.28 8.44
CA LEU A 100 -13.03 -2.40 9.47
C LEU A 100 -14.42 -2.72 8.90
N ALA A 101 -14.70 -2.35 7.65
CA ALA A 101 -15.96 -2.66 6.98
C ALA A 101 -16.04 -4.10 6.45
N GLY A 102 -14.89 -4.73 6.16
CA GLY A 102 -14.80 -6.12 5.71
C GLY A 102 -14.88 -7.18 6.83
N ARG A 103 -15.32 -6.81 8.03
CA ARG A 103 -15.59 -7.71 9.17
C ARG A 103 -17.07 -8.13 9.22
#